data_AF-A0A8C8UGY2-F1
#
_entry.id   AF-A0A8C8UGY2-F1
#
_cell.length_a   1.000
_cell.length_b   1.000
_cell.length_c   1.000
_cell.angle_alpha   90.00
_cell.angle_beta   90.00
_cell.angle_gamma   90.00
#
_symmetry.space_group_name_H-M   'P 1'
#
loop_
_entity.id
_entity.type
_entity.pdbx_description
1 polymer ?
#
loop_
_entity_poly.entity_id
_entity_poly.type
_entity_poly.pdbx_seq_one_letter_code
_entity_poly.pdbx_strand_id
1 'polypeptide(L)'
;MAEVQQLRVQEAVDAMVKSVERENIRKMQGLMFRCSANCCEDNQASMQQVHQCIERCYVPLAQAQALVTSELERFQDRLARETPSPKNKNKTKYSSYNSPKNNK
;
A
#
# COMPACT_ATOMS: atom_id res chain seq x y z
N MET A 1 9.79 2.60 -25.29
CA MET A 1 10.12 3.91 -24.70
C MET A 1 9.22 4.25 -23.51
N ALA A 2 7.89 4.38 -23.68
CA ALA A 2 6.97 4.69 -22.57
C ALA A 2 6.92 3.59 -21.49
N GLU A 3 6.90 2.31 -21.87
CA GLU A 3 6.92 1.19 -20.91
C GLU A 3 8.21 1.13 -20.08
N VAL A 4 9.36 1.45 -20.68
CA VAL A 4 10.65 1.49 -19.96
C VAL A 4 10.65 2.62 -18.92
N GLN A 5 10.06 3.77 -19.23
CA GLN A 5 9.91 4.86 -18.26
C GLN A 5 8.99 4.46 -17.11
N GLN A 6 7.89 3.76 -17.41
CA GLN A 6 6.94 3.28 -16.40
C GLN A 6 7.56 2.24 -15.46
N LEU A 7 8.35 1.30 -16.00
CA LEU A 7 9.09 0.32 -15.21
C LEU A 7 10.09 0.99 -14.26
N ARG A 8 10.85 1.99 -14.73
CA ARG A 8 11.80 2.74 -13.89
C ARG A 8 11.12 3.46 -12.73
N VAL A 9 9.93 4.02 -12.96
CA VAL A 9 9.14 4.66 -11.90
C VAL A 9 8.71 3.62 -10.88
N GLN A 10 8.21 2.45 -11.32
CA GLN A 10 7.82 1.37 -10.40
C GLN A 10 9.00 0.89 -9.55
N GLU A 11 10.17 0.67 -10.15
CA GLU A 11 11.38 0.25 -9.42
C GLU A 11 11.81 1.28 -8.37
N ALA A 12 11.72 2.58 -8.70
CA ALA A 12 12.02 3.65 -7.76
C ALA A 12 11.02 3.70 -6.60
N VAL A 13 9.73 3.48 -6.88
CA VAL A 13 8.70 3.37 -5.84
C VAL A 13 8.97 2.18 -4.93
N ASP A 14 9.24 1.01 -5.48
CA ASP A 14 9.52 -0.20 -4.71
C ASP A 14 10.77 -0.02 -3.83
N ALA A 15 11.81 0.64 -4.35
CA ALA A 15 13.03 0.94 -3.59
C ALA A 15 12.74 1.89 -2.41
N MET A 16 11.93 2.93 -2.63
CA MET A 16 11.49 3.84 -1.58
C MET A 16 10.68 3.10 -0.50
N VAL A 17 9.71 2.27 -0.90
CA VAL A 17 8.90 1.48 0.06
C VAL A 17 9.78 0.58 0.91
N LYS A 18 10.74 -0.11 0.29
CA LYS A 18 11.71 -0.97 1.00
C LYS A 18 12.59 -0.20 1.97
N SER A 19 12.99 1.03 1.63
CA SER A 19 13.75 1.90 2.54
C SER A 19 12.90 2.32 3.74
N VAL A 20 11.66 2.79 3.52
CA VAL A 20 10.74 3.17 4.61
C VAL A 20 10.49 1.99 5.56
N GLU A 21 10.21 0.81 5.01
CA GLU A 21 9.99 -0.40 5.79
C GLU A 21 11.22 -0.76 6.65
N ARG A 22 12.40 -0.83 6.02
CA ARG A 22 13.64 -1.22 6.67
C ARG A 22 14.10 -0.22 7.73
N GLU A 23 14.01 1.07 7.43
CA GLU A 23 14.60 2.12 8.27
C GLU A 23 13.68 2.59 9.38
N ASN A 24 12.36 2.45 9.21
CA ASN A 24 11.37 2.96 10.15
C ASN A 24 10.50 1.84 10.71
N ILE A 25 9.76 1.11 9.87
CA ILE A 25 8.76 0.14 10.32
C ILE A 25 9.40 -0.99 11.13
N ARG A 26 10.53 -1.57 10.69
CA ARG A 26 11.24 -2.62 11.45
C ARG A 26 11.73 -2.15 12.82
N LYS A 27 12.22 -0.90 12.90
CA LYS A 27 12.67 -0.33 14.18
C LYS A 27 11.48 -0.17 15.13
N MET A 28 10.35 0.34 14.62
CA MET A 28 9.11 0.47 15.40
C MET A 28 8.58 -0.90 15.86
N GLN A 29 8.61 -1.92 14.99
CA GLN A 29 8.28 -3.29 15.36
C GLN A 29 9.17 -3.80 16.49
N GLY A 30 10.49 -3.60 16.40
CA GLY A 30 11.43 -3.97 17.45
C GLY A 30 11.14 -3.29 18.80
N LEU A 31 10.79 -2.00 18.78
CA LEU A 31 10.38 -1.27 19.98
C LEU A 31 9.06 -1.79 20.55
N MET A 32 8.07 -2.04 19.68
CA MET A 32 6.77 -2.59 20.08
C MET A 32 6.94 -3.96 20.75
N PHE A 33 7.73 -4.87 20.17
CA PHE A 33 7.96 -6.19 20.76
C PHE A 33 8.68 -6.12 22.10
N ARG A 34 9.67 -5.23 22.25
CA ARG A 34 10.34 -5.01 23.54
C ARG A 34 9.39 -4.44 24.60
N CYS A 35 8.56 -3.47 24.21
CA CYS A 35 7.51 -2.91 25.09
C CYS A 35 6.55 -4.02 25.56
N SER A 36 6.05 -4.84 24.63
CA SER A 36 5.16 -5.96 24.93
C SER A 36 5.81 -7.02 25.82
N ALA A 37 7.09 -7.32 25.62
CA ALA A 37 7.84 -8.22 26.50
C ALA A 37 7.90 -7.67 27.93
N ASN A 38 8.24 -6.39 28.09
CA ASN A 38 8.24 -5.75 29.41
C ASN A 38 6.85 -5.77 30.08
N CYS A 39 5.76 -5.63 29.32
CA CYS A 39 4.40 -5.79 29.85
C CYS A 39 4.16 -7.20 30.40
N CYS A 40 4.66 -8.24 29.73
CA CYS A 40 4.49 -9.63 30.14
C CYS A 40 5.38 -10.03 31.33
N GLU A 41 6.47 -9.31 31.58
CA GLU A 41 7.38 -9.57 32.70
C GLU A 41 6.86 -8.99 34.04
N ASP A 42 5.84 -8.13 34.00
CA ASP A 42 5.20 -7.59 35.20
C ASP A 42 4.30 -8.64 35.89
N ASN A 43 4.91 -9.38 36.82
CA ASN A 43 4.22 -10.40 37.62
C ASN A 43 3.21 -9.83 38.65
N GLN A 44 3.17 -8.50 38.85
CA GLN A 44 2.21 -7.86 39.76
C GLN A 44 0.95 -7.41 39.03
N ALA A 45 1.02 -7.25 37.71
CA ALA A 45 -0.11 -6.88 36.88
C ALA A 45 -1.10 -8.05 36.71
N SER A 46 -2.39 -7.73 36.71
CA SER A 46 -3.42 -8.67 36.30
C SER A 46 -3.34 -8.95 34.79
N MET A 47 -3.92 -10.06 34.36
CA MET A 47 -3.99 -10.42 32.94
C MET A 47 -4.58 -9.29 32.08
N GLN A 48 -5.65 -8.65 32.55
CA GLN A 48 -6.30 -7.53 31.85
C GLN A 48 -5.36 -6.32 31.72
N GLN A 49 -4.58 -6.03 32.76
CA GLN A 49 -3.61 -4.93 32.74
C GLN A 49 -2.48 -5.20 31.74
N VAL A 50 -1.98 -6.44 31.69
CA VAL A 50 -0.96 -6.86 30.71
C VAL A 50 -1.50 -6.73 29.27
N HIS A 51 -2.72 -7.20 29.00
CA HIS A 51 -3.33 -7.05 27.68
C HIS A 51 -3.46 -5.58 27.27
N GLN A 52 -3.95 -4.72 28.17
CA GLN A 52 -4.09 -3.30 27.88
C GLN A 52 -2.73 -2.61 27.69
N CYS A 53 -1.68 -3.05 28.38
CA CYS A 53 -0.31 -2.60 28.16
C CYS A 53 0.19 -2.95 26.75
N ILE A 54 0.01 -4.21 26.33
CA ILE A 54 0.40 -4.68 24.99
C ILE A 54 -0.34 -3.91 23.88
N GLU A 55 -1.64 -3.66 24.06
CA GLU A 55 -2.40 -2.84 23.10
C GLU A 55 -1.81 -1.44 22.93
N ARG A 56 -1.40 -0.79 24.04
CA ARG A 56 -0.73 0.51 24.00
C ARG A 56 0.61 0.46 23.29
N CYS A 57 1.36 -0.64 23.42
CA CYS A 57 2.62 -0.84 22.68
C CYS A 57 2.37 -0.96 21.16
N TYR A 58 1.23 -1.53 20.74
CA TYR A 58 0.88 -1.73 19.33
C TYR A 58 0.38 -0.46 18.62
N VAL A 59 -0.38 0.39 19.30
CA VAL A 59 -1.04 1.57 18.71
C VAL A 59 -0.10 2.44 17.85
N PRO A 60 1.12 2.83 18.31
CA PRO A 60 2.01 3.66 17.50
C PRO A 60 2.46 3.00 16.20
N LEU A 61 2.71 1.69 16.23
CA LEU A 61 3.09 0.92 15.04
C LEU A 61 1.93 0.86 14.05
N ALA A 62 0.72 0.59 14.53
CA ALA A 62 -0.48 0.54 13.70
C ALA A 62 -0.75 1.88 13.00
N GLN A 63 -0.60 2.99 13.73
CA GLN A 63 -0.75 4.35 13.18
C GLN A 63 0.29 4.64 12.09
N ALA A 64 1.56 4.29 12.33
CA ALA A 64 2.62 4.49 11.34
C ALA A 64 2.39 3.63 10.09
N GLN A 65 1.98 2.37 10.25
CA GLN A 65 1.64 1.50 9.12
C GLN A 65 0.47 2.05 8.31
N ALA A 66 -0.61 2.48 8.97
CA ALA A 66 -1.77 3.09 8.30
C ALA A 66 -1.38 4.36 7.53
N LEU A 67 -0.55 5.22 8.14
CA LEU A 67 -0.05 6.42 7.49
C LEU A 67 0.75 6.08 6.23
N VAL A 68 1.75 5.20 6.33
CA VAL A 68 2.60 4.79 5.20
C VAL A 68 1.75 4.21 4.08
N THR A 69 0.81 3.32 4.38
CA THR A 69 -0.09 2.74 3.37
C THR A 69 -0.92 3.83 2.67
N SER A 70 -1.56 4.72 3.43
CA SER A 70 -2.40 5.78 2.85
C SER A 70 -1.61 6.77 1.99
N GLU A 71 -0.37 7.10 2.38
CA GLU A 71 0.49 8.00 1.61
C GLU A 71 1.03 7.31 0.34
N LEU A 72 1.34 6.01 0.40
CA LEU A 72 1.74 5.24 -0.78
C LEU A 72 0.61 5.08 -1.78
N GLU A 73 -0.63 4.87 -1.32
CA GLU A 73 -1.82 4.83 -2.18
C GLU A 73 -2.03 6.19 -2.87
N ARG A 74 -2.01 7.28 -2.10
CA ARG A 74 -2.11 8.65 -2.64
C ARG A 74 -1.00 8.97 -3.63
N PHE A 75 0.22 8.50 -3.36
CA PHE A 75 1.36 8.70 -4.24
C PHE A 75 1.19 7.96 -5.56
N GLN A 76 0.79 6.69 -5.51
CA GLN A 76 0.53 5.88 -6.71
C GLN A 76 -0.63 6.43 -7.54
N ASP A 77 -1.72 6.88 -6.91
CA ASP A 77 -2.86 7.51 -7.60
C ASP A 77 -2.45 8.76 -8.38
N ARG A 78 -1.58 9.59 -7.80
CA ARG A 78 -1.05 10.77 -8.47
C ARG A 78 -0.16 10.37 -9.65
N LEU A 79 0.73 9.41 -9.47
CA LEU A 79 1.58 8.91 -10.55
C LEU A 79 0.76 8.33 -11.71
N ALA A 80 -0.31 7.59 -11.41
CA ALA A 80 -1.18 6.99 -12.41
C ALA A 80 -1.96 8.04 -13.22
N ARG A 81 -2.34 9.17 -12.60
CA ARG A 81 -3.01 10.29 -13.30
C ARG A 81 -2.08 11.06 -14.23
N GLU A 82 -0.84 11.31 -13.80
CA GLU A 82 0.14 12.08 -14.57
C GLU A 82 0.82 11.26 -15.69
N THR A 83 0.76 9.91 -15.60
CA THR A 83 1.33 9.03 -16.62
C THR A 83 0.26 8.68 -17.67
N PRO A 84 0.36 9.17 -18.92
CA PRO A 84 -0.60 8.82 -19.94
C PRO A 84 -0.55 7.30 -20.19
N SER A 85 -1.60 6.59 -19.80
CA SER A 85 -1.76 5.18 -20.10
C SER A 85 -1.78 5.01 -21.62
N PRO A 86 -1.05 4.05 -22.21
CA PRO A 86 -1.21 3.74 -23.63
C PRO A 86 -2.63 3.21 -23.84
N LYS A 87 -3.57 4.10 -24.19
CA LYS A 87 -4.87 3.70 -24.72
C LYS A 87 -4.57 2.81 -25.92
N ASN A 88 -4.98 1.55 -25.84
CA ASN A 88 -4.98 0.62 -26.97
C ASN A 88 -5.61 1.33 -28.18
N LYS A 89 -4.76 1.76 -29.13
CA LYS A 89 -5.15 2.23 -30.45
C LYS A 89 -5.62 1.01 -31.24
N ASN A 90 -6.79 0.43 -30.93
CA ASN A 90 -7.44 -0.63 -31.73
C ASN A 90 -8.92 -0.87 -31.36
N LYS A 91 -9.68 0.18 -31.03
CA LYS A 91 -11.15 0.14 -31.12
C LYS A 91 -11.65 1.29 -31.99
N THR A 92 -11.15 1.32 -33.22
CA THR A 92 -11.82 2.01 -34.32
C THR A 92 -11.88 1.03 -35.48
N LYS A 93 -13.11 0.77 -35.94
CA LYS A 93 -13.54 -0.19 -37.00
C LYS A 93 -13.80 -1.61 -36.52
N TYR A 94 -15.03 -1.88 -36.06
CA TYR A 94 -15.97 -2.84 -36.68
C TYR A 94 -17.26 -2.91 -35.83
N SER A 95 -18.19 -1.97 -36.02
CA SER A 95 -19.60 -2.17 -35.63
C SER A 95 -20.48 -1.18 -36.38
N SER A 96 -20.46 -1.29 -37.70
CA SER A 96 -21.59 -0.89 -38.54
C SER A 96 -21.46 -1.72 -39.81
N TYR A 97 -22.57 -2.28 -40.28
CA TYR A 97 -22.69 -3.27 -41.38
C TYR A 97 -22.60 -4.75 -40.98
N ASN A 98 -23.69 -5.25 -40.39
CA ASN A 98 -24.52 -6.33 -40.96
C ASN A 98 -25.80 -6.47 -40.12
N SER A 99 -26.94 -5.92 -40.55
CA SER A 99 -28.01 -6.58 -41.35
C SER A 99 -29.14 -7.11 -40.43
N PRO A 100 -30.42 -7.28 -40.84
CA PRO A 100 -30.93 -7.47 -42.19
C PRO A 100 -32.14 -6.61 -42.61
N LYS A 101 -32.39 -6.61 -43.93
CA LYS A 101 -33.65 -6.21 -44.55
C LYS A 101 -34.79 -7.07 -44.01
N ASN A 102 -35.88 -6.46 -43.54
CA ASN A 102 -37.20 -7.08 -43.62
C ASN A 102 -38.04 -6.27 -44.59
N ASN A 103 -38.33 -6.92 -45.71
CA ASN A 103 -39.25 -6.50 -46.74
C ASN A 103 -40.65 -6.98 -46.32
N LYS A 104 -41.62 -6.08 -46.49
CA LYS A 104 -43.07 -6.26 -46.64
C LYS A 104 -43.70 -7.62 -46.33
#